data_AF-A0A376MLB3-F1
#
_entry.id   AF-A0A376MLB3-F1
#
_cell.length_a   1.000
_cell.length_b   1.000
_cell.length_c   1.000
_cell.angle_alpha   90.00
_cell.angle_beta   90.00
_cell.angle_gamma   90.00
#
_symmetry.space_group_name_H-M   'P 1'
#
loop_
_entity.id
_entity.type
_entity.pdbx_description
1 polymer ?
#
loop_
_entity_poly.entity_id
_entity_poly.type
_entity_poly.pdbx_seq_one_letter_code
_entity_poly.pdbx_strand_id
1 'polypeptide(L)'
;MRIWRFFTNTAPVDCRQIRIEDAASGVLCHGLIAGEGAETQGDAYFTAFGLRNVDTESYCALRLARLVGCLWQPARQSNSQYHGQGVGLAVSGNFKQLLNYSYNSALWTTIIDPKVTLDFFTSQKDVVLIHYSDQYTSCAGYDAVTVTKQVDLFLRLLQTESQSGQSAVDSQHLLAEFNAFNGEWLLKMLRSSEKERKEKYGIIGAYKFVQSMLSESDICWVPLSVAEMIRVSGNVGLKMKESDLSRNLQGNRNGAISDDVLFVGLKKTVSICCRWKSKPALDQITAMRASRLLSLNVIYSRIFWNRIHWHRNFIERSLFDRC
;
A
#
# COMPACT_ATOMS: atom_id res chain seq x y z
N MET A 1 -25.78 -17.49 -5.58
CA MET A 1 -24.60 -16.60 -5.46
C MET A 1 -23.91 -16.55 -6.82
N ARG A 2 -23.54 -15.36 -7.35
CA ARG A 2 -22.81 -15.25 -8.62
C ARG A 2 -21.31 -15.44 -8.40
N ILE A 3 -20.56 -15.80 -9.44
CA ILE A 3 -19.09 -15.92 -9.34
C ILE A 3 -18.45 -14.54 -9.37
N TRP A 4 -18.77 -13.73 -10.37
CA TRP A 4 -18.21 -12.39 -10.55
C TRP A 4 -19.30 -11.32 -10.62
N ARG A 5 -19.01 -10.13 -10.09
CA ARG A 5 -19.81 -8.92 -10.27
C ARG A 5 -18.91 -7.71 -10.52
N PHE A 6 -19.29 -6.90 -11.50
CA PHE A 6 -18.67 -5.61 -11.76
C PHE A 6 -19.50 -4.52 -11.08
N PHE A 7 -18.81 -3.58 -10.44
CA PHE A 7 -19.41 -2.41 -9.81
C PHE A 7 -18.71 -1.17 -10.35
N THR A 8 -19.47 -0.17 -10.74
CA THR A 8 -18.92 1.12 -11.19
C THR A 8 -19.42 2.19 -10.24
N ASN A 9 -18.50 2.99 -9.70
CA ASN A 9 -18.86 4.09 -8.83
C ASN A 9 -19.37 5.27 -9.67
N THR A 10 -20.68 5.39 -9.83
CA THR A 10 -21.31 6.52 -10.53
C THR A 10 -21.51 7.76 -9.65
N ALA A 11 -21.11 7.71 -8.38
CA ALA A 11 -21.21 8.88 -7.51
C ALA A 11 -20.38 10.04 -8.08
N PRO A 12 -20.92 11.28 -8.07
CA PRO A 12 -20.17 12.44 -8.48
C PRO A 12 -19.02 12.70 -7.50
N VAL A 13 -17.92 13.23 -8.02
CA VAL A 13 -16.80 13.71 -7.22
C VAL A 13 -16.99 15.22 -7.04
N ASP A 14 -17.20 15.64 -5.80
CA ASP A 14 -17.36 17.05 -5.46
C ASP A 14 -16.00 17.67 -5.11
N CYS A 15 -15.71 18.86 -5.62
CA CYS A 15 -14.59 19.65 -5.13
C CYS A 15 -15.04 20.45 -3.91
N ARG A 16 -14.36 20.26 -2.77
CA ARG A 16 -14.66 20.93 -1.51
C ARG A 16 -13.44 21.71 -1.00
N GLN A 17 -13.71 22.83 -0.35
CA GLN A 17 -12.70 23.56 0.41
C GLN A 17 -12.27 22.76 1.63
N ILE A 18 -10.97 22.65 1.83
CA ILE A 18 -10.39 22.00 3.00
C ILE A 18 -9.29 22.87 3.62
N ARG A 19 -9.05 22.65 4.90
CA ARG A 19 -7.84 23.17 5.56
C ARG A 19 -6.73 22.16 5.38
N ILE A 20 -5.65 22.56 4.70
CA ILE A 20 -4.54 21.66 4.36
C ILE A 20 -3.87 21.13 5.64
N GLU A 21 -3.81 21.95 6.70
CA GLU A 21 -3.21 21.58 7.98
C GLU A 21 -4.03 20.53 8.74
N ASP A 22 -5.35 20.49 8.53
CA ASP A 22 -6.26 19.57 9.23
C ASP A 22 -6.49 18.28 8.42
N ALA A 23 -6.24 18.31 7.10
CA ALA A 23 -6.45 17.16 6.21
C ALA A 23 -5.34 16.11 6.37
N ALA A 24 -5.72 14.83 6.25
CA ALA A 24 -4.77 13.72 6.23
C ALA A 24 -3.60 13.98 5.27
N SER A 25 -2.38 13.67 5.71
CA SER A 25 -1.19 13.88 4.89
C SER A 25 -0.74 12.60 4.20
N GLY A 26 -0.46 12.69 2.90
CA GLY A 26 0.32 11.71 2.15
C GLY A 26 1.79 12.12 1.98
N VAL A 27 2.23 13.18 2.67
CA VAL A 27 3.60 13.70 2.59
C VAL A 27 4.52 12.90 3.51
N LEU A 28 5.67 12.48 2.99
CA LEU A 28 6.60 11.61 3.69
C LEU A 28 8.04 12.09 3.51
N CYS A 29 8.91 11.65 4.42
CA CYS A 29 10.33 12.03 4.44
C CYS A 29 10.55 13.55 4.30
N HIS A 30 9.81 14.34 5.09
CA HIS A 30 9.90 15.80 5.10
C HIS A 30 9.68 16.47 3.72
N GLY A 31 8.85 15.87 2.86
CA GLY A 31 8.51 16.41 1.55
C GLY A 31 9.38 15.92 0.40
N LEU A 32 10.35 15.02 0.66
CA LEU A 32 11.02 14.29 -0.42
C LEU A 32 10.03 13.45 -1.24
N ILE A 33 8.91 13.09 -0.62
CA ILE A 33 7.90 12.21 -1.20
C ILE A 33 6.54 12.84 -0.98
N ALA A 34 5.84 13.09 -2.08
CA ALA A 34 4.52 13.69 -2.07
C ALA A 34 3.47 12.66 -2.51
N GLY A 35 2.48 12.46 -1.65
CA GLY A 35 1.27 11.71 -1.92
C GLY A 35 0.04 12.51 -1.51
N GLU A 36 -1.12 12.03 -1.93
CA GLU A 36 -2.40 12.50 -1.42
C GLU A 36 -2.72 11.80 -0.11
N GLY A 37 -3.31 12.53 0.83
CA GLY A 37 -3.93 11.92 1.99
C GLY A 37 -5.38 11.59 1.67
N ALA A 38 -5.85 10.48 2.23
CA ALA A 38 -7.23 10.06 2.10
C ALA A 38 -7.81 9.72 3.47
N GLU A 39 -9.06 10.10 3.70
CA GLU A 39 -9.76 9.83 4.95
C GLU A 39 -11.27 9.85 4.77
N THR A 40 -11.99 9.16 5.66
CA THR A 40 -13.44 9.27 5.73
C THR A 40 -13.81 10.31 6.78
N GLN A 41 -14.55 11.34 6.38
CA GLN A 41 -15.10 12.36 7.28
C GLN A 41 -16.63 12.32 7.19
N GLY A 42 -17.28 11.96 8.30
CA GLY A 42 -18.72 11.68 8.31
C GLY A 42 -19.03 10.54 7.34
N ASP A 43 -19.94 10.77 6.39
CA ASP A 43 -20.25 9.78 5.35
C ASP A 43 -19.44 9.94 4.05
N ALA A 44 -18.69 11.03 3.89
CA ALA A 44 -17.92 11.27 2.66
C ALA A 44 -16.48 10.76 2.77
N TYR A 45 -15.97 10.26 1.65
CA TYR A 45 -14.56 9.93 1.48
C TYR A 45 -13.84 11.11 0.85
N PHE A 46 -12.80 11.62 1.51
CA PHE A 46 -12.01 12.75 1.06
C PHE A 46 -10.63 12.29 0.60
N THR A 47 -10.17 12.87 -0.51
CA THR A 47 -8.81 12.73 -1.01
C THR A 47 -8.26 14.13 -1.28
N ALA A 48 -7.13 14.48 -0.68
CA ALA A 48 -6.57 15.82 -0.82
C ALA A 48 -5.07 15.91 -0.52
N PHE A 49 -4.46 17.04 -0.85
CA PHE A 49 -3.16 17.39 -0.28
C PHE A 49 -3.36 17.92 1.15
N GLY A 50 -2.88 17.15 2.13
CA GLY A 50 -2.92 17.51 3.53
C GLY A 50 -1.55 17.47 4.20
N LEU A 51 -1.43 18.15 5.32
CA LEU A 51 -0.20 18.33 6.11
C LEU A 51 -0.44 18.06 7.60
N ARG A 52 -1.54 17.39 7.96
CA ARG A 52 -1.82 17.02 9.36
C ARG A 52 -0.67 16.20 9.93
N ASN A 53 -0.17 16.65 11.08
CA ASN A 53 0.97 16.06 11.81
C ASN A 53 2.29 16.06 11.02
N VAL A 54 2.47 16.96 10.04
CA VAL A 54 3.75 17.14 9.33
C VAL A 54 4.41 18.42 9.81
N ASP A 55 5.69 18.36 10.18
CA ASP A 55 6.48 19.57 10.46
C ASP A 55 6.73 20.33 9.15
N THR A 56 5.94 21.37 8.93
CA THR A 56 6.05 22.23 7.75
C THR A 56 7.10 23.32 7.91
N GLU A 57 7.29 23.82 9.13
CA GLU A 57 8.08 25.05 9.35
C GLU A 57 9.57 24.79 9.21
N SER A 58 10.04 23.57 9.52
CA SER A 58 11.45 23.20 9.32
C SER A 58 11.88 23.10 7.85
N TYR A 59 10.95 22.93 6.90
CA TYR A 59 11.28 22.61 5.50
C TYR A 59 10.68 23.60 4.49
N CYS A 60 11.56 24.31 3.75
CA CYS A 60 11.14 25.32 2.77
C CYS A 60 10.22 24.77 1.67
N ALA A 61 10.52 23.57 1.17
CA ALA A 61 9.71 22.91 0.15
C ALA A 61 8.27 22.65 0.63
N LEU A 62 8.08 22.28 1.90
CA LEU A 62 6.75 22.04 2.48
C LEU A 62 5.98 23.35 2.69
N ARG A 63 6.65 24.42 3.14
CA ARG A 63 6.02 25.75 3.21
C ARG A 63 5.56 26.23 1.84
N LEU A 64 6.37 26.04 0.81
CA LEU A 64 6.00 26.38 -0.56
C LEU A 64 4.84 25.51 -1.06
N ALA A 65 4.88 24.19 -0.84
CA ALA A 65 3.80 23.28 -1.22
C ALA A 65 2.47 23.65 -0.53
N ARG A 66 2.49 24.03 0.75
CA ARG A 66 1.31 24.57 1.47
C ARG A 66 0.74 25.79 0.74
N LEU A 67 1.58 26.78 0.44
CA LEU A 67 1.15 28.02 -0.23
C LEU A 67 0.57 27.75 -1.62
N VAL A 68 1.25 26.91 -2.41
CA VAL A 68 0.77 26.51 -3.75
C VAL A 68 -0.57 25.77 -3.66
N GLY A 69 -0.73 24.88 -2.68
CA GLY A 69 -1.98 24.17 -2.44
C GLY A 69 -3.15 25.13 -2.13
N CYS A 70 -2.91 26.16 -1.32
CA CYS A 70 -3.90 27.18 -1.00
C CYS A 70 -4.26 28.10 -2.20
N LEU A 71 -3.40 28.18 -3.21
CA LEU A 71 -3.64 28.98 -4.41
C LEU A 71 -4.44 28.24 -5.49
N TRP A 72 -4.61 26.92 -5.36
CA TRP A 72 -5.19 26.11 -6.42
C TRP A 72 -6.65 26.44 -6.72
N GLN A 73 -7.45 26.69 -5.67
CA GLN A 73 -8.85 27.09 -5.84
C GLN A 73 -9.00 28.50 -6.44
N PRO A 74 -8.38 29.56 -5.87
CA PRO A 74 -8.48 30.90 -6.44
C PRO A 74 -7.94 31.00 -7.86
N ALA A 75 -6.99 30.16 -8.24
CA ALA A 75 -6.49 30.11 -9.62
C ALA A 75 -7.48 29.49 -10.63
N ARG A 76 -8.45 28.66 -10.17
CA ARG A 76 -9.36 27.91 -11.06
C ARG A 76 -10.79 28.42 -11.07
N GLN A 77 -11.20 29.18 -10.05
CA GLN A 77 -12.58 29.68 -9.92
C GLN A 77 -12.58 31.21 -9.97
N SER A 78 -13.28 31.77 -10.96
CA SER A 78 -13.49 33.21 -11.06
C SER A 78 -14.18 33.75 -9.80
N ASN A 79 -13.77 34.92 -9.34
CA ASN A 79 -14.30 35.61 -8.15
C ASN A 79 -14.16 34.86 -6.81
N SER A 80 -13.28 33.86 -6.73
CA SER A 80 -12.98 33.21 -5.44
C SER A 80 -11.85 33.93 -4.73
N GLN A 81 -12.04 34.21 -3.43
CA GLN A 81 -11.07 34.91 -2.60
C GLN A 81 -10.05 33.93 -2.01
N TYR A 82 -8.84 34.43 -1.75
CA TYR A 82 -7.82 33.66 -1.04
C TYR A 82 -8.15 33.60 0.46
N HIS A 83 -8.51 32.42 0.95
CA HIS A 83 -8.78 32.15 2.37
C HIS A 83 -7.75 31.21 3.02
N GLY A 84 -6.62 30.93 2.35
CA GLY A 84 -5.64 29.95 2.84
C GLY A 84 -6.15 28.51 2.84
N GLN A 85 -7.20 28.19 2.07
CA GLN A 85 -7.78 26.85 1.98
C GLN A 85 -7.33 26.12 0.72
N GLY A 86 -7.16 24.81 0.83
CA GLY A 86 -6.87 23.92 -0.28
C GLY A 86 -8.13 23.34 -0.92
N VAL A 87 -7.92 22.50 -1.94
CA VAL A 87 -8.98 21.74 -2.61
C VAL A 87 -8.88 20.28 -2.20
N GLY A 88 -10.00 19.71 -1.77
CA GLY A 88 -10.19 18.29 -1.56
C GLY A 88 -11.25 17.73 -2.50
N LEU A 89 -11.08 16.47 -2.89
CA LEU A 89 -12.06 15.71 -3.65
C LEU A 89 -12.90 14.90 -2.67
N ALA A 90 -14.22 15.02 -2.73
CA ALA A 90 -15.15 14.32 -1.85
C ALA A 90 -16.05 13.39 -2.67
N VAL A 91 -16.16 12.14 -2.23
CA VAL A 91 -17.10 11.16 -2.78
C VAL A 91 -18.11 10.82 -1.69
N SER A 92 -19.39 10.99 -1.97
CA SER A 92 -20.48 10.66 -1.05
C SER A 92 -20.45 9.17 -0.67
N GLY A 93 -20.74 8.83 0.58
CA GLY A 93 -20.84 7.44 1.05
C GLY A 93 -22.05 6.67 0.53
N ASN A 94 -22.97 7.31 -0.21
CA ASN A 94 -24.16 6.67 -0.76
C ASN A 94 -23.82 5.42 -1.62
N PHE A 95 -22.65 5.40 -2.28
CA PHE A 95 -22.24 4.23 -3.06
C PHE A 95 -21.89 3.02 -2.18
N LYS A 96 -21.56 3.20 -0.89
CA LYS A 96 -21.16 2.11 0.04
C LYS A 96 -22.27 1.08 0.18
N GLN A 97 -23.53 1.50 0.21
CA GLN A 97 -24.68 0.57 0.31
C GLN A 97 -24.79 -0.31 -0.94
N LEU A 98 -24.74 0.31 -2.13
CA LEU A 98 -24.76 -0.41 -3.41
C LEU A 98 -23.55 -1.33 -3.60
N LEU A 99 -22.39 -0.89 -3.12
CA LEU A 99 -21.17 -1.67 -3.09
C LEU A 99 -21.31 -2.89 -2.17
N ASN A 100 -21.89 -2.73 -0.98
CA ASN A 100 -22.15 -3.84 -0.06
C ASN A 100 -23.15 -4.86 -0.64
N TYR A 101 -24.20 -4.40 -1.33
CA TYR A 101 -25.08 -5.31 -2.09
C TYR A 101 -24.32 -6.09 -3.17
N SER A 102 -23.34 -5.45 -3.82
CA SER A 102 -22.50 -6.10 -4.81
C SER A 102 -21.64 -7.19 -4.17
N TYR A 103 -21.00 -6.88 -3.03
CA TYR A 103 -20.23 -7.84 -2.22
C TYR A 103 -21.05 -9.05 -1.82
N ASN A 104 -22.26 -8.86 -1.30
CA ASN A 104 -23.09 -9.98 -0.80
C ASN A 104 -23.66 -10.87 -1.93
N SER A 105 -23.69 -10.36 -3.17
CA SER A 105 -24.29 -11.07 -4.30
C SER A 105 -23.32 -11.95 -5.10
N ALA A 106 -22.01 -11.79 -4.88
CA ALA A 106 -20.97 -12.43 -5.68
C ALA A 106 -19.78 -12.91 -4.84
N LEU A 107 -19.06 -13.92 -5.33
CA LEU A 107 -17.79 -14.36 -4.73
C LEU A 107 -16.70 -13.29 -4.91
N TRP A 108 -16.63 -12.70 -6.11
CA TRP A 108 -15.68 -11.65 -6.47
C TRP A 108 -16.42 -10.40 -6.92
N THR A 109 -16.00 -9.26 -6.41
CA THR A 109 -16.48 -7.95 -6.86
C THR A 109 -15.32 -7.13 -7.41
N THR A 110 -15.39 -6.77 -8.68
CA THR A 110 -14.43 -5.86 -9.32
C THR A 110 -15.07 -4.49 -9.42
N ILE A 111 -14.50 -3.53 -8.68
CA ILE A 111 -14.84 -2.12 -8.74
C ILE A 111 -14.05 -1.49 -9.89
N ILE A 112 -14.73 -0.93 -10.87
CA ILE A 112 -14.15 -0.16 -11.97
C ILE A 112 -14.23 1.32 -11.60
N ASP A 113 -13.11 2.04 -11.75
CA ASP A 113 -12.97 3.45 -11.35
C ASP A 113 -13.52 3.70 -9.93
N PRO A 114 -12.84 3.19 -8.88
CA PRO A 114 -13.35 3.21 -7.52
C PRO A 114 -13.56 4.63 -6.96
N LYS A 115 -12.82 5.63 -7.48
CA LYS A 115 -12.78 7.01 -6.96
C LYS A 115 -12.37 7.12 -5.48
N VAL A 116 -11.87 6.03 -4.91
CA VAL A 116 -11.35 5.90 -3.56
C VAL A 116 -10.02 5.16 -3.62
N THR A 117 -9.16 5.34 -2.60
CA THR A 117 -7.83 4.70 -2.55
C THR A 117 -7.91 3.30 -1.94
N LEU A 118 -6.82 2.53 -1.95
CA LEU A 118 -6.78 1.19 -1.33
C LEU A 118 -7.06 1.20 0.18
N ASP A 119 -6.79 2.32 0.85
CA ASP A 119 -7.06 2.50 2.29
C ASP A 119 -8.55 2.35 2.60
N PHE A 120 -9.43 2.75 1.67
CA PHE A 120 -10.87 2.52 1.80
C PHE A 120 -11.20 1.02 1.95
N PHE A 121 -10.64 0.18 1.09
CA PHE A 121 -10.95 -1.26 1.09
C PHE A 121 -10.27 -2.01 2.24
N THR A 122 -9.09 -1.57 2.66
CA THR A 122 -8.36 -2.22 3.78
C THR A 122 -8.88 -1.81 5.15
N SER A 123 -9.49 -0.63 5.27
CA SER A 123 -10.18 -0.23 6.51
C SER A 123 -11.42 -1.09 6.80
N GLN A 124 -11.94 -1.83 5.81
CA GLN A 124 -13.09 -2.71 5.94
C GLN A 124 -12.65 -4.09 6.41
N LYS A 125 -13.04 -4.46 7.63
CA LYS A 125 -12.65 -5.75 8.25
C LYS A 125 -13.23 -6.98 7.54
N ASP A 126 -14.29 -6.80 6.77
CA ASP A 126 -15.03 -7.87 6.08
C ASP A 126 -14.65 -8.00 4.60
N VAL A 127 -13.54 -7.39 4.16
CA VAL A 127 -13.14 -7.39 2.74
C VAL A 127 -11.66 -7.76 2.59
N VAL A 128 -11.38 -8.73 1.71
CA VAL A 128 -10.01 -9.06 1.28
C VAL A 128 -9.76 -8.42 -0.08
N LEU A 129 -8.68 -7.66 -0.16
CA LEU A 129 -8.15 -7.11 -1.41
C LEU A 129 -7.39 -8.21 -2.14
N ILE A 130 -7.75 -8.47 -3.41
CA ILE A 130 -7.18 -9.59 -4.16
C ILE A 130 -6.24 -9.09 -5.23
N HIS A 131 -6.67 -8.09 -5.97
CA HIS A 131 -5.93 -7.54 -7.09
C HIS A 131 -6.36 -6.10 -7.35
N TYR A 132 -5.46 -5.29 -7.88
CA TYR A 132 -5.78 -3.97 -8.40
C TYR A 132 -4.95 -3.67 -9.64
N SER A 133 -5.55 -2.93 -10.57
CA SER A 133 -4.92 -2.40 -11.78
C SER A 133 -4.67 -0.91 -11.62
N ASP A 134 -3.45 -0.49 -11.90
CA ASP A 134 -2.95 0.88 -11.92
C ASP A 134 -2.21 1.17 -13.26
N GLN A 135 -2.51 0.39 -14.30
CA GLN A 135 -1.74 0.34 -15.54
C GLN A 135 -2.02 1.48 -16.51
N TYR A 136 -3.15 2.19 -16.36
CA TYR A 136 -3.57 3.21 -17.34
C TYR A 136 -3.63 4.63 -16.79
N THR A 137 -3.48 4.83 -15.48
CA THR A 137 -3.59 6.14 -14.82
C THR A 137 -2.29 6.51 -14.08
N SER A 138 -1.67 7.63 -14.47
CA SER A 138 -0.42 8.16 -13.88
C SER A 138 -0.65 8.99 -12.59
N CYS A 139 -1.92 9.27 -12.30
CA CYS A 139 -2.39 9.88 -11.06
C CYS A 139 -2.83 8.76 -10.10
N ALA A 140 -2.80 9.00 -8.80
CA ALA A 140 -2.97 8.01 -7.71
C ALA A 140 -4.31 7.24 -7.66
N GLY A 141 -5.11 7.27 -8.72
CA GLY A 141 -6.29 6.43 -8.91
C GLY A 141 -5.92 5.03 -9.38
N TYR A 142 -6.84 4.09 -9.13
CA TYR A 142 -6.77 2.71 -9.63
C TYR A 142 -7.80 2.54 -10.73
N ASP A 143 -7.48 1.83 -11.80
CA ASP A 143 -8.43 1.58 -12.89
C ASP A 143 -9.50 0.58 -12.46
N ALA A 144 -9.07 -0.44 -11.71
CA ALA A 144 -9.93 -1.46 -11.18
C ALA A 144 -9.38 -2.05 -9.87
N VAL A 145 -10.28 -2.37 -8.95
CA VAL A 145 -9.95 -3.04 -7.67
C VAL A 145 -10.85 -4.25 -7.51
N THR A 146 -10.26 -5.43 -7.38
CA THR A 146 -10.98 -6.68 -7.15
C THR A 146 -10.87 -7.09 -5.69
N VAL A 147 -12.02 -7.29 -5.07
CA VAL A 147 -12.14 -7.68 -3.66
C VAL A 147 -13.10 -8.85 -3.48
N THR A 148 -13.05 -9.46 -2.30
CA THR A 148 -14.01 -10.50 -1.88
C THR A 148 -14.42 -10.32 -0.43
N LYS A 149 -15.69 -10.61 -0.14
CA LYS A 149 -16.26 -10.67 1.21
C LYS A 149 -16.20 -12.08 1.82
N GLN A 150 -15.63 -13.05 1.09
CA GLN A 150 -15.48 -14.44 1.54
C GLN A 150 -14.32 -14.59 2.55
N VAL A 151 -14.25 -13.71 3.54
CA VAL A 151 -13.20 -13.68 4.58
C VAL A 151 -13.16 -15.00 5.34
N ASP A 152 -14.33 -15.53 5.72
CA ASP A 152 -14.46 -16.78 6.48
C ASP A 152 -13.84 -17.99 5.77
N LEU A 153 -13.89 -18.03 4.43
CA LEU A 153 -13.29 -19.10 3.65
C LEU A 153 -11.76 -19.09 3.80
N PHE A 154 -11.15 -17.91 3.75
CA PHE A 154 -9.70 -17.80 3.97
C PHE A 154 -9.32 -18.01 5.43
N LEU A 155 -10.12 -17.53 6.39
CA LEU A 155 -9.88 -17.81 7.81
C LEU A 155 -9.89 -19.31 8.10
N ARG A 156 -10.85 -20.07 7.56
CA ARG A 156 -10.88 -21.53 7.71
C ARG A 156 -9.68 -22.20 7.07
N LEU A 157 -9.26 -21.75 5.89
CA LEU A 157 -8.05 -22.25 5.25
C LEU A 157 -6.82 -22.03 6.14
N LEU A 158 -6.75 -20.87 6.79
CA LEU A 158 -5.64 -20.54 7.67
C LEU A 158 -5.66 -21.33 8.98
N GLN A 159 -6.84 -21.57 9.54
CA GLN A 159 -7.05 -22.37 10.74
C GLN A 159 -6.77 -23.86 10.55
N THR A 160 -7.00 -24.40 9.34
CA THR A 160 -6.82 -25.83 9.08
C THR A 160 -5.33 -26.24 9.11
N GLU A 161 -4.43 -25.33 8.75
CA GLU A 161 -2.98 -25.55 8.72
C GLU A 161 -2.31 -25.15 10.04
N SER A 162 -2.91 -24.23 10.78
CA SER A 162 -2.44 -23.79 12.08
C SER A 162 -2.86 -24.82 13.12
N GLN A 163 -1.90 -25.42 13.83
CA GLN A 163 -2.18 -26.45 14.84
C GLN A 163 -3.34 -26.03 15.76
N SER A 164 -4.17 -27.02 16.14
CA SER A 164 -5.33 -26.89 17.02
C SER A 164 -4.96 -26.14 18.31
N GLY A 165 -5.22 -24.82 18.36
CA GLY A 165 -4.88 -23.99 19.50
C GLY A 165 -4.76 -22.49 19.25
N GLN A 166 -4.71 -22.03 17.99
CA GLN A 166 -4.68 -20.58 17.68
C GLN A 166 -6.05 -19.93 17.83
N SER A 167 -6.08 -18.71 18.38
CA SER A 167 -7.32 -17.97 18.58
C SER A 167 -7.87 -17.42 17.26
N ALA A 168 -9.17 -17.13 17.21
CA ALA A 168 -9.79 -16.49 16.05
C ALA A 168 -9.18 -15.11 15.73
N VAL A 169 -8.66 -14.41 16.75
CA VAL A 169 -7.98 -13.12 16.63
C VAL A 169 -6.65 -13.28 15.89
N ASP A 170 -5.88 -14.32 16.22
CA ASP A 170 -4.59 -14.61 15.56
C ASP A 170 -4.78 -14.92 14.07
N SER A 171 -5.85 -15.65 13.73
CA SER A 171 -6.20 -15.99 12.34
C SER A 171 -6.56 -14.75 11.53
N GLN A 172 -7.26 -13.79 12.14
CA GLN A 172 -7.60 -12.53 11.49
C GLN A 172 -6.36 -11.71 11.20
N HIS A 173 -5.44 -11.57 12.16
CA HIS A 173 -4.15 -10.90 11.97
C HIS A 173 -3.29 -11.59 10.91
N LEU A 174 -3.30 -12.91 10.87
CA LEU A 174 -2.55 -13.68 9.88
C LEU A 174 -3.11 -13.49 8.46
N LEU A 175 -4.43 -13.61 8.27
CA LEU A 175 -5.08 -13.33 6.99
C LEU A 175 -4.72 -11.95 6.48
N ALA A 176 -4.78 -11.03 7.42
CA ALA A 176 -4.38 -9.68 7.24
C ALA A 176 -2.94 -9.63 6.65
N GLU A 177 -1.96 -10.27 7.29
CA GLU A 177 -0.55 -10.21 6.87
C GLU A 177 -0.35 -10.83 5.50
N PHE A 178 -1.04 -11.92 5.19
CA PHE A 178 -1.02 -12.51 3.86
C PHE A 178 -1.52 -11.54 2.79
N ASN A 179 -2.63 -10.85 3.06
CA ASN A 179 -3.14 -9.79 2.18
C ASN A 179 -2.10 -8.66 2.05
N ALA A 180 -1.41 -8.33 3.15
CA ALA A 180 -0.33 -7.34 3.20
C ALA A 180 0.94 -7.75 2.41
N PHE A 181 1.21 -9.03 2.13
CA PHE A 181 2.36 -9.38 1.28
C PHE A 181 1.93 -9.55 -0.18
N ASN A 182 0.88 -10.33 -0.40
CA ASN A 182 0.30 -10.59 -1.70
C ASN A 182 -1.08 -11.27 -1.57
N GLY A 183 -2.16 -10.54 -1.89
CA GLY A 183 -3.52 -11.10 -1.91
C GLY A 183 -3.71 -12.30 -2.85
N GLU A 184 -2.86 -12.44 -3.88
CA GLU A 184 -2.85 -13.61 -4.77
C GLU A 184 -2.37 -14.88 -4.06
N TRP A 185 -1.54 -14.78 -3.01
CA TRP A 185 -1.10 -15.96 -2.25
C TRP A 185 -2.30 -16.66 -1.60
N LEU A 186 -3.25 -15.90 -1.06
CA LEU A 186 -4.48 -16.45 -0.48
C LEU A 186 -5.28 -17.26 -1.51
N LEU A 187 -5.33 -16.80 -2.76
CA LEU A 187 -5.96 -17.54 -3.85
C LEU A 187 -5.22 -18.82 -4.21
N LYS A 188 -3.89 -18.73 -4.35
CA LYS A 188 -3.06 -19.89 -4.70
C LYS A 188 -3.12 -20.95 -3.62
N MET A 189 -3.12 -20.55 -2.35
CA MET A 189 -3.19 -21.46 -1.21
C MET A 189 -4.43 -22.36 -1.20
N LEU A 190 -5.57 -21.92 -1.78
CA LEU A 190 -6.77 -22.76 -1.92
C LEU A 190 -6.56 -24.01 -2.77
N ARG A 191 -5.61 -23.97 -3.72
CA ARG A 191 -5.34 -25.05 -4.66
C ARG A 191 -3.93 -25.63 -4.54
N SER A 192 -3.09 -25.00 -3.72
CA SER A 192 -1.70 -25.38 -3.51
C SER A 192 -1.55 -26.68 -2.74
N SER A 193 -0.43 -27.36 -3.00
CA SER A 193 0.00 -28.50 -2.17
C SER A 193 0.32 -28.06 -0.75
N GLU A 194 0.32 -28.99 0.21
CA GLU A 194 0.69 -28.73 1.60
C GLU A 194 2.10 -28.13 1.71
N LYS A 195 3.02 -28.56 0.84
CA LYS A 195 4.39 -28.04 0.77
C LYS A 195 4.42 -26.55 0.39
N GLU A 196 3.67 -26.16 -0.62
CA GLU A 196 3.57 -24.76 -1.06
C GLU A 196 2.89 -23.89 -0.01
N ARG A 197 1.86 -24.41 0.66
CA ARG A 197 1.21 -23.73 1.80
C ARG A 197 2.21 -23.49 2.93
N LYS A 198 2.93 -24.54 3.35
CA LYS A 198 3.99 -24.46 4.38
C LYS A 198 5.08 -23.47 4.01
N GLU A 199 5.47 -23.38 2.74
CA GLU A 199 6.43 -22.38 2.26
C GLU A 199 5.93 -20.96 2.54
N LYS A 200 4.67 -20.64 2.20
CA LYS A 200 4.13 -19.29 2.43
C LYS A 200 3.99 -18.94 3.91
N TYR A 201 3.56 -19.90 4.75
CA TYR A 201 3.61 -19.71 6.21
C TYR A 201 5.03 -19.51 6.73
N GLY A 202 6.00 -20.25 6.19
CA GLY A 202 7.41 -20.12 6.53
C GLY A 202 7.94 -18.72 6.25
N ILE A 203 7.53 -18.09 5.15
CA ILE A 203 7.88 -16.70 4.83
C ILE A 203 7.31 -15.74 5.89
N ILE A 204 6.03 -15.92 6.27
CA ILE A 204 5.37 -15.10 7.30
C ILE A 204 6.07 -15.27 8.67
N GLY A 205 6.33 -16.51 9.08
CA GLY A 205 7.05 -16.79 10.32
C GLY A 205 8.48 -16.26 10.33
N ALA A 206 9.20 -16.38 9.21
CA ALA A 206 10.56 -15.90 9.08
C ALA A 206 10.65 -14.37 9.19
N TYR A 207 9.73 -13.62 8.55
CA TYR A 207 9.77 -12.16 8.72
C TYR A 207 9.44 -11.76 10.15
N LYS A 208 8.48 -12.41 10.82
CA LYS A 208 8.15 -12.09 12.23
C LYS A 208 9.35 -12.33 13.13
N PHE A 209 10.05 -13.44 12.92
CA PHE A 209 11.27 -13.76 13.64
C PHE A 209 12.34 -12.69 13.42
N VAL A 210 12.63 -12.32 12.16
CA VAL A 210 13.60 -11.26 11.84
C VAL A 210 13.16 -9.91 12.40
N GLN A 211 11.89 -9.56 12.31
CA GLN A 211 11.34 -8.33 12.87
C GLN A 211 11.52 -8.27 14.39
N SER A 212 11.35 -9.40 15.10
CA SER A 212 11.62 -9.48 16.54
C SER A 212 13.10 -9.25 16.86
N MET A 213 14.02 -9.83 16.07
CA MET A 213 15.46 -9.62 16.26
C MET A 213 15.89 -8.16 15.98
N LEU A 214 15.20 -7.49 15.07
CA LEU A 214 15.49 -6.11 14.67
C LEU A 214 14.76 -5.06 15.52
N SER A 215 13.85 -5.49 16.41
CA SER A 215 12.95 -4.61 17.17
C SER A 215 13.67 -3.65 18.12
N GLU A 216 14.85 -4.03 18.62
CA GLU A 216 15.68 -3.21 19.52
C GLU A 216 16.66 -2.28 18.80
N SER A 217 16.70 -2.31 17.46
CA SER A 217 17.64 -1.49 16.69
C SER A 217 17.19 -0.03 16.60
N ASP A 218 18.16 0.87 16.37
CA ASP A 218 17.93 2.30 16.11
C ASP A 218 17.48 2.59 14.67
N ILE A 219 17.18 1.54 13.91
CA ILE A 219 16.81 1.56 12.49
C ILE A 219 15.35 1.13 12.39
N CYS A 220 14.52 1.89 11.69
CA CYS A 220 13.16 1.47 11.39
C CYS A 220 13.18 0.47 10.23
N TRP A 221 12.89 -0.79 10.52
CA TRP A 221 12.88 -1.85 9.53
C TRP A 221 11.47 -2.09 8.99
N VAL A 222 11.32 -2.01 7.67
CA VAL A 222 10.07 -2.23 6.94
C VAL A 222 10.21 -3.48 6.07
N PRO A 223 9.41 -4.53 6.30
CA PRO A 223 9.38 -5.69 5.41
C PRO A 223 8.59 -5.36 4.15
N LEU A 224 9.12 -5.71 2.98
CA LEU A 224 8.50 -5.43 1.68
C LEU A 224 8.50 -6.66 0.77
N SER A 225 7.38 -6.93 0.12
CA SER A 225 7.29 -7.97 -0.92
C SER A 225 8.06 -7.52 -2.17
N VAL A 226 9.09 -8.30 -2.55
CA VAL A 226 9.89 -8.04 -3.75
C VAL A 226 9.04 -8.22 -5.02
N ALA A 227 8.22 -9.27 -5.06
CA ALA A 227 7.31 -9.54 -6.18
C ALA A 227 6.41 -8.32 -6.46
N GLU A 228 5.86 -7.73 -5.40
CA GLU A 228 4.99 -6.57 -5.55
C GLU A 228 5.76 -5.31 -5.91
N MET A 229 6.92 -5.07 -5.30
CA MET A 229 7.78 -3.94 -5.67
C MET A 229 8.11 -3.99 -7.16
N ILE A 230 8.43 -5.17 -7.70
CA ILE A 230 8.70 -5.37 -9.12
C ILE A 230 7.44 -5.14 -9.97
N ARG A 231 6.29 -5.67 -9.55
CA ARG A 231 4.99 -5.52 -10.25
C ARG A 231 4.65 -4.04 -10.44
N VAL A 232 4.65 -3.28 -9.35
CA VAL A 232 4.28 -1.85 -9.38
C VAL A 232 5.36 -1.04 -10.11
N SER A 233 6.64 -1.38 -9.96
CA SER A 233 7.73 -0.70 -10.69
C SER A 233 7.59 -0.84 -12.20
N GLY A 234 7.18 -2.02 -12.67
CA GLY A 234 6.89 -2.25 -14.10
C GLY A 234 5.74 -1.39 -14.62
N ASN A 235 4.69 -1.17 -13.81
CA ASN A 235 3.53 -0.35 -14.17
C ASN A 235 3.85 1.14 -14.23
N VAL A 236 4.83 1.64 -13.45
CA VAL A 236 5.30 3.05 -13.48
C VAL A 236 6.25 3.32 -14.67
N GLY A 237 6.42 2.38 -15.60
CA GLY A 237 7.23 2.57 -16.80
C GLY A 237 8.72 2.40 -16.58
N LEU A 238 9.16 1.90 -15.42
CA LEU A 238 10.52 1.39 -15.27
C LEU A 238 10.62 0.14 -16.13
N LYS A 239 11.31 0.25 -17.25
CA LYS A 239 11.57 -0.88 -18.14
C LYS A 239 12.15 -2.02 -17.32
N MET A 240 11.38 -3.10 -17.17
CA MET A 240 11.83 -4.32 -16.49
C MET A 240 13.07 -4.95 -17.13
N LYS A 241 13.49 -4.47 -18.31
CA LYS A 241 14.73 -4.86 -18.98
C LYS A 241 15.94 -4.02 -18.54
N GLU A 242 15.74 -2.78 -18.10
CA GLU A 242 16.81 -1.78 -17.87
C GLU A 242 16.84 -1.22 -16.42
N SER A 243 15.89 -1.58 -15.54
CA SER A 243 15.86 -1.11 -14.14
C SER A 243 16.87 -1.84 -13.24
N ASP A 244 17.33 -1.23 -12.13
CA ASP A 244 18.28 -1.88 -11.20
C ASP A 244 17.76 -3.20 -10.58
N LEU A 245 16.44 -3.43 -10.60
CA LEU A 245 15.79 -4.68 -10.19
C LEU A 245 15.48 -5.63 -11.36
N SER A 246 15.87 -5.26 -12.59
CA SER A 246 15.72 -6.04 -13.81
C SER A 246 16.53 -7.33 -13.73
N ARG A 247 15.85 -8.44 -13.99
CA ARG A 247 16.50 -9.76 -14.15
C ARG A 247 17.40 -9.82 -15.38
N ASN A 248 17.14 -8.97 -16.38
CA ASN A 248 17.92 -8.93 -17.62
C ASN A 248 19.31 -8.32 -17.42
N LEU A 249 19.47 -7.40 -16.46
CA LEU A 249 20.80 -6.88 -16.08
C LEU A 249 21.66 -7.96 -15.39
N GLN A 250 21.03 -8.98 -14.79
CA GLN A 250 21.70 -10.11 -14.15
C GLN A 250 21.81 -11.34 -15.07
N GLY A 251 21.60 -11.17 -16.38
CA GLY A 251 21.76 -12.22 -17.38
C GLY A 251 20.64 -13.27 -17.45
N ASN A 252 19.62 -13.17 -16.59
CA ASN A 252 18.53 -14.17 -16.49
C ASN A 252 17.28 -13.69 -17.23
N ARG A 253 17.05 -14.25 -18.43
CA ARG A 253 15.91 -13.91 -19.30
C ARG A 253 14.66 -14.76 -19.06
N ASN A 254 14.79 -15.89 -18.36
CA ASN A 254 13.71 -16.87 -18.12
C ASN A 254 13.62 -17.28 -16.63
N GLY A 255 12.43 -17.69 -16.17
CA GLY A 255 12.18 -18.28 -14.84
C GLY A 255 11.19 -17.49 -13.97
N ALA A 256 10.80 -18.04 -12.81
CA ALA A 256 9.87 -17.39 -11.87
C ALA A 256 10.50 -16.14 -11.21
N ILE A 257 9.69 -15.09 -10.99
CA ILE A 257 10.09 -13.89 -10.25
C ILE A 257 10.15 -14.24 -8.75
N SER A 258 11.07 -13.61 -8.02
CA SER A 258 11.25 -13.85 -6.58
C SER A 258 10.04 -13.36 -5.79
N ASP A 259 9.43 -14.26 -5.02
CA ASP A 259 8.37 -14.03 -4.04
C ASP A 259 8.95 -13.66 -2.65
N ASP A 260 10.24 -13.27 -2.59
CA ASP A 260 10.95 -13.04 -1.34
C ASP A 260 10.50 -11.75 -0.64
N VAL A 261 10.75 -11.68 0.67
CA VAL A 261 10.57 -10.49 1.51
C VAL A 261 11.91 -9.78 1.68
N LEU A 262 11.91 -8.47 1.44
CA LEU A 262 13.06 -7.57 1.59
C LEU A 262 12.88 -6.72 2.84
N PHE A 263 13.86 -6.70 3.74
CA PHE A 263 13.85 -5.77 4.87
C PHE A 263 14.60 -4.49 4.50
N VAL A 264 13.90 -3.36 4.58
CA VAL A 264 14.47 -2.05 4.32
C VAL A 264 14.56 -1.26 5.61
N GLY A 265 15.77 -0.92 6.01
CA GLY A 265 16.09 -0.16 7.19
C GLY A 265 16.17 1.33 6.88
N LEU A 266 15.44 2.13 7.65
CA LEU A 266 15.43 3.58 7.59
C LEU A 266 16.09 4.12 8.86
N LYS A 267 17.28 4.71 8.70
CA LYS A 267 17.96 5.46 9.76
C LYS A 267 17.88 6.94 9.39
N LYS A 268 17.76 7.82 10.40
CA LYS A 268 17.55 9.28 10.26
C LYS A 268 18.46 10.04 9.28
N THR A 269 19.50 9.40 8.74
CA THR A 269 20.44 10.01 7.78
C THR A 269 20.77 9.10 6.58
N VAL A 270 20.43 7.81 6.60
CA VAL A 270 20.82 6.82 5.57
C VAL A 270 19.79 5.69 5.49
N SER A 271 19.39 5.29 4.28
CA SER A 271 18.63 4.06 4.04
C SER A 271 19.58 2.86 3.84
N ILE A 272 19.33 1.75 4.53
CA ILE A 272 20.08 0.48 4.43
C ILE A 272 19.12 -0.61 3.92
N CYS A 273 19.56 -1.44 2.98
CA CYS A 273 18.72 -2.48 2.37
C CYS A 273 19.33 -3.86 2.61
N CYS A 274 18.57 -4.79 3.19
CA CYS A 274 19.02 -6.15 3.49
C CYS A 274 18.12 -7.17 2.77
N ARG A 275 18.68 -7.83 1.74
CA ARG A 275 18.00 -8.89 0.99
C ARG A 275 18.22 -10.24 1.65
N TRP A 276 17.14 -10.97 1.91
CA TRP A 276 17.20 -12.36 2.37
C TRP A 276 16.66 -13.30 1.28
N LYS A 277 17.30 -14.47 1.12
CA LYS A 277 16.89 -15.52 0.16
C LYS A 277 16.71 -16.83 0.92
N SER A 278 15.60 -17.51 0.69
CA SER A 278 15.33 -18.84 1.27
C SER A 278 15.92 -19.99 0.44
N LYS A 279 17.25 -20.03 0.24
CA LYS A 279 17.96 -21.26 -0.21
C LYS A 279 19.37 -21.33 0.40
N PRO A 280 19.91 -22.53 0.68
CA PRO A 280 21.22 -22.68 1.29
C PRO A 280 22.31 -22.43 0.25
N ALA A 281 22.59 -21.16 -0.04
CA ALA A 281 23.79 -20.75 -0.78
C ALA A 281 24.06 -19.26 -0.54
N LEU A 282 25.08 -19.01 0.28
CA LEU A 282 25.80 -17.75 0.51
C LEU A 282 25.00 -16.53 1.00
N ASP A 283 25.29 -16.16 2.24
CA ASP A 283 25.12 -14.82 2.79
C ASP A 283 25.69 -13.78 1.82
N GLN A 284 24.82 -12.93 1.27
CA GLN A 284 25.22 -11.71 0.57
C GLN A 284 24.45 -10.52 1.15
N ILE A 285 25.05 -9.87 2.14
CA ILE A 285 24.69 -8.50 2.51
C ILE A 285 25.18 -7.58 1.38
N THR A 286 24.26 -7.07 0.57
CA THR A 286 24.60 -6.11 -0.49
C THR A 286 24.31 -4.70 0.00
N ALA A 287 25.34 -3.95 0.43
CA ALA A 287 25.20 -2.54 0.75
C ALA A 287 25.08 -1.70 -0.53
N MET A 288 23.90 -1.17 -0.84
CA MET A 288 23.72 -0.19 -1.91
C MET A 288 24.12 1.21 -1.42
N ARG A 289 25.03 1.89 -2.14
CA ARG A 289 25.47 3.26 -1.81
C ARG A 289 24.34 4.29 -1.96
N ALA A 290 24.27 5.23 -1.03
CA ALA A 290 23.28 6.32 -0.93
C ALA A 290 23.10 7.17 -2.21
N SER A 291 24.13 7.28 -3.06
CA SER A 291 24.04 8.03 -4.33
C SER A 291 23.17 7.36 -5.39
N ARG A 292 23.05 6.01 -5.38
CA ARG A 292 22.11 5.28 -6.27
C ARG A 292 20.68 5.25 -5.74
N LEU A 293 20.49 5.50 -4.44
CA LEU A 293 19.18 5.62 -3.81
C LEU A 293 18.46 6.93 -4.20
N LEU A 294 19.17 8.00 -4.56
CA LEU A 294 18.55 9.27 -4.99
C LEU A 294 17.77 9.16 -6.31
N SER A 295 18.26 8.37 -7.27
CA SER A 295 17.53 8.06 -8.51
C SER A 295 16.40 7.06 -8.30
N LEU A 296 16.52 6.18 -7.30
CA LEU A 296 15.44 5.28 -6.86
C LEU A 296 14.37 6.07 -6.06
N ASN A 297 14.74 7.12 -5.32
CA ASN A 297 13.87 7.85 -4.40
C ASN A 297 12.69 8.57 -5.07
N VAL A 298 12.79 9.00 -6.33
CA VAL A 298 11.67 9.72 -6.97
C VAL A 298 10.62 8.75 -7.52
N ILE A 299 11.04 7.57 -7.97
CA ILE A 299 10.16 6.60 -8.65
C ILE A 299 9.68 5.50 -7.69
N TYR A 300 10.57 5.00 -6.82
CA TYR A 300 10.22 3.98 -5.84
C TYR A 300 9.48 4.57 -4.64
N SER A 301 9.58 5.86 -4.34
CA SER A 301 8.91 6.39 -3.15
C SER A 301 7.39 6.38 -3.22
N ARG A 302 6.79 6.65 -4.38
CA ARG A 302 5.33 6.61 -4.54
C ARG A 302 4.77 5.20 -4.31
N ILE A 303 5.53 4.17 -4.72
CA ILE A 303 5.21 2.74 -4.61
C ILE A 303 5.49 2.21 -3.21
N PHE A 304 6.68 2.50 -2.70
CA PHE A 304 7.20 2.09 -1.40
C PHE A 304 6.37 2.66 -0.27
N TRP A 305 5.84 3.89 -0.44
CA TRP A 305 5.22 4.61 0.65
C TRP A 305 3.70 4.68 0.68
N ASN A 306 3.00 4.63 -0.47
CA ASN A 306 1.57 4.26 -0.46
C ASN A 306 1.38 2.90 0.22
N ARG A 307 2.40 2.03 0.11
CA ARG A 307 2.43 0.72 0.75
C ARG A 307 2.99 0.71 2.18
N ILE A 308 3.79 1.70 2.58
CA ILE A 308 4.05 1.95 4.00
C ILE A 308 2.78 2.47 4.69
N HIS A 309 1.96 3.31 4.05
CA HIS A 309 0.65 3.67 4.60
C HIS A 309 -0.23 2.42 4.79
N TRP A 310 -0.13 1.48 3.85
CA TRP A 310 -0.78 0.17 3.90
C TRP A 310 -0.18 -0.78 4.96
N HIS A 311 1.14 -0.78 5.20
CA HIS A 311 1.78 -1.48 6.32
C HIS A 311 1.57 -0.76 7.67
N ARG A 312 1.38 0.56 7.70
CA ARG A 312 1.19 1.40 8.90
C ARG A 312 -0.15 1.14 9.60
N ASN A 313 -1.17 0.74 8.84
CA ASN A 313 -2.46 0.35 9.40
C ASN A 313 -2.46 -1.07 10.02
N PHE A 314 -1.32 -1.77 9.98
CA PHE A 314 -1.33 -3.22 9.94
C PHE A 314 -0.22 -3.90 10.72
N ILE A 315 1.00 -3.41 10.52
CA ILE A 315 2.14 -3.59 11.40
C ILE A 315 2.08 -2.37 12.33
N GLU A 316 1.88 -2.63 13.63
CA GLU A 316 1.59 -1.66 14.69
C GLU A 316 1.92 -0.18 14.41
N ARG A 317 0.99 0.71 14.80
CA ARG A 317 1.16 2.19 14.81
C ARG A 317 2.48 2.66 15.46
N SER A 318 3.13 1.84 16.28
CA SER A 318 4.37 2.11 17.02
C SER A 318 5.64 2.25 16.15
N LEU A 319 5.62 1.83 14.88
CA LEU A 319 6.80 1.83 14.00
C LEU A 319 7.10 3.20 13.36
N PHE A 320 6.08 4.03 13.13
CA PHE A 320 6.26 5.33 12.45
C PHE A 320 6.35 6.52 13.40
N ASP A 321 5.87 6.40 14.63
CA ASP A 321 6.03 7.45 15.63
C ASP A 321 7.49 7.59 16.12
N ARG A 322 8.37 6.64 15.77
CA ARG A 322 9.82 6.70 16.04
C ARG A 322 10.66 7.21 14.86
N CYS A 323 10.08 7.31 13.66
CA CYS A 323 10.73 7.82 12.46
C CYS A 323 10.77 9.36 12.47
#